data_AF-A0A7Y4QDE4-F1
#
_entry.id   AF-A0A7Y4QDE4-F1
#
_cell.length_a   1.000
_cell.length_b   1.000
_cell.length_c   1.000
_cell.angle_alpha   90.00
_cell.angle_beta   90.00
_cell.angle_gamma   90.00
#
_symmetry.space_group_name_H-M   'P 1'
#
loop_
_entity.id
_entity.type
_entity.pdbx_description
1 polymer ?
#
loop_
_entity_poly.entity_id
_entity_poly.type
_entity_poly.pdbx_seq_one_letter_code
_entity_poly.pdbx_strand_id
1 'polypeptide(L)'
;SYDVAELEPKSREESTYVLQEYFIPVNSIRSFIPKMKAIYDRYHVNVINVSLRHAYADKETYLSWAAEEVFAFVIYYKQGTDREARENVRKWTAEMTDAILSENGRWYLPYQPHASVEQFQKGFLKADKYFEVKNRLDSSHRFTNRLLDKYSPFIQGEIEKKRENIKGYFRDEAQTFLTVPEWYLVFNPKEYADFLEKGNDPSNFPFYASINEYWALYDRSMKLVSNAYPKNEEYNTMLNVIGISITLEYTAKMLYENTVGRVFSWFSNGTISDEERMIVEAQRAYSNFIYDKAWYEFKFMPWVKRIWSISNNANSNWFRKMERTLFFTLEFTFKAGYASLIEWAAKASYEEPVTDIFLLVSTTDSLQTFQNVKMIHQEGEKKIIGIKRWGSFTKTILSIADQNIDILEIGGNDEILVSVLVERKEKSNLDHYELLYESLVVSDMNLVREVYLISVPKLLGFVRDSKQQGIEVEHIFDY
;
A
#
# COMPACT_ATOMS: atom_id res chain seq x y z
N SER A 1 22.10 26.64 36.45
CA SER A 1 20.66 26.45 36.26
C SER A 1 20.47 25.16 35.51
N TYR A 2 19.53 24.30 35.93
CA TYR A 2 19.22 23.07 35.19
C TYR A 2 18.51 23.45 33.89
N ASP A 3 19.00 22.92 32.77
CA ASP A 3 18.46 23.16 31.43
C ASP A 3 17.22 22.28 31.22
N VAL A 4 16.18 22.83 30.59
CA VAL A 4 14.96 22.07 30.21
C VAL A 4 15.31 20.93 29.25
N ALA A 5 16.41 21.05 28.49
CA ALA A 5 16.96 19.99 27.65
C ALA A 5 17.42 18.75 28.45
N GLU A 6 17.62 18.84 29.76
CA GLU A 6 17.97 17.69 30.62
C GLU A 6 16.72 16.89 31.08
N LEU A 7 15.52 17.42 30.86
CA LEU A 7 14.26 16.76 31.26
C LEU A 7 13.79 15.70 30.25
N GLU A 8 14.15 15.81 28.98
CA GLU A 8 13.90 14.76 27.98
C GLU A 8 15.15 13.85 27.89
N PRO A 9 14.99 12.51 27.93
CA PRO A 9 16.12 11.62 27.86
C PRO A 9 16.68 11.65 26.43
N LYS A 10 18.01 11.55 26.29
CA LYS A 10 18.69 11.53 24.97
C LYS A 10 18.16 10.43 24.03
N SER A 11 17.56 9.38 24.60
CA SER A 11 16.90 8.29 23.91
C SER A 11 15.72 7.80 24.76
N ARG A 12 14.64 7.37 24.11
CA ARG A 12 13.49 6.72 24.76
C ARG A 12 13.57 5.19 24.73
N GLU A 13 14.74 4.63 24.43
CA GLU A 13 14.93 3.18 24.35
C GLU A 13 14.75 2.48 25.70
N GLU A 14 15.25 3.06 26.79
CA GLU A 14 15.21 2.45 28.14
C GLU A 14 14.15 3.06 29.05
N SER A 15 13.89 4.37 28.92
CA SER A 15 12.93 5.08 29.76
C SER A 15 12.32 6.29 29.06
N THR A 16 11.14 6.70 29.51
CA THR A 16 10.43 7.87 29.01
C THR A 16 9.75 8.60 30.16
N TYR A 17 9.46 9.88 29.92
CA TYR A 17 8.58 10.66 30.79
C TYR A 17 7.18 10.69 30.21
N VAL A 18 6.19 10.71 31.09
CA VAL A 18 4.78 10.66 30.71
C VAL A 18 3.97 11.57 31.61
N LEU A 19 2.91 12.15 31.05
CA LEU A 19 1.91 12.90 31.78
C LEU A 19 0.66 12.04 32.02
N GLN A 20 0.06 12.22 33.19
CA GLN A 20 -1.30 11.79 33.49
C GLN A 20 -2.03 12.92 34.23
N GLU A 21 -3.36 12.97 34.10
CA GLU A 21 -4.16 14.00 34.75
C GLU A 21 -5.40 13.39 35.41
N TYR A 22 -5.62 13.73 36.67
CA TYR A 22 -6.76 13.27 37.47
C TYR A 22 -7.56 14.47 37.95
N PHE A 23 -8.87 14.40 37.84
CA PHE A 23 -9.79 15.49 38.17
C PHE A 23 -10.66 15.07 39.35
N ILE A 24 -10.43 15.72 40.48
CA ILE A 24 -11.01 15.33 41.77
C ILE A 24 -11.94 16.46 42.25
N PRO A 25 -13.18 16.17 42.66
CA PRO A 25 -14.08 17.17 43.22
C PRO A 25 -13.44 17.93 44.38
N VAL A 26 -13.73 19.23 44.47
CA VAL A 26 -13.12 20.12 45.48
C VAL A 26 -13.23 19.55 46.90
N ASN A 27 -14.38 18.96 47.21
CA ASN A 27 -14.68 18.40 48.55
C ASN A 27 -13.98 17.06 48.84
N SER A 28 -13.41 16.41 47.81
CA SER A 28 -12.79 15.08 47.91
C SER A 28 -11.26 15.10 47.91
N ILE A 29 -10.63 16.28 47.83
CA ILE A 29 -9.16 16.39 47.76
C ILE A 29 -8.48 15.80 49.01
N ARG A 30 -9.01 16.10 50.20
CA ARG A 30 -8.41 15.67 51.48
C ARG A 30 -8.44 14.15 51.64
N SER A 31 -9.47 13.48 51.11
CA SER A 31 -9.59 12.02 51.10
C SER A 31 -8.78 11.37 49.97
N PHE A 32 -8.66 12.02 48.82
CA PHE A 32 -7.93 11.49 47.67
C PHE A 32 -6.40 11.44 47.87
N ILE A 33 -5.79 12.51 48.41
CA ILE A 33 -4.32 12.62 48.51
C ILE A 33 -3.68 11.41 49.23
N PRO A 34 -4.18 10.95 50.39
CA PRO A 34 -3.66 9.75 51.05
C PRO A 34 -3.76 8.48 50.19
N LYS A 35 -4.85 8.31 49.43
CA LYS A 35 -5.04 7.16 48.52
C LYS A 35 -4.02 7.20 47.39
N MET A 36 -3.87 8.36 46.74
CA MET A 36 -2.89 8.58 45.68
C MET A 36 -1.47 8.26 46.17
N LYS A 37 -1.09 8.78 47.35
CA LYS A 37 0.21 8.51 47.96
C LYS A 37 0.42 7.01 48.22
N ALA A 38 -0.55 6.33 48.81
CA ALA A 38 -0.43 4.91 49.13
C ALA A 38 -0.20 4.04 47.88
N ILE A 39 -0.84 4.38 46.76
CA ILE A 39 -0.64 3.69 45.48
C ILE A 39 0.77 3.95 44.94
N TYR A 40 1.21 5.21 44.93
CA TYR A 40 2.56 5.55 44.45
C TYR A 40 3.66 4.90 45.27
N ASP A 41 3.53 4.88 46.60
CA ASP A 41 4.50 4.23 47.48
C ASP A 41 4.55 2.71 47.21
N ARG A 42 3.38 2.07 47.02
CA ARG A 42 3.27 0.61 46.79
C ARG A 42 3.90 0.16 45.48
N TYR A 43 3.71 0.92 44.41
CA TYR A 43 4.24 0.58 43.08
C TYR A 43 5.58 1.25 42.76
N HIS A 44 6.16 1.94 43.74
CA HIS A 44 7.41 2.69 43.59
C HIS A 44 7.39 3.63 42.37
N VAL A 45 6.29 4.36 42.19
CA VAL A 45 6.10 5.24 41.03
C VAL A 45 7.08 6.41 41.12
N ASN A 46 7.90 6.60 40.08
CA ASN A 46 8.87 7.68 40.03
C ASN A 46 8.20 9.00 39.59
N VAL A 47 7.47 9.61 40.51
CA VAL A 47 6.79 10.90 40.31
C VAL A 47 7.81 12.03 40.43
N ILE A 48 7.90 12.85 39.39
CA ILE A 48 8.80 14.01 39.31
C ILE A 48 8.10 15.28 39.82
N ASN A 49 6.83 15.46 39.45
CA ASN A 49 6.03 16.62 39.82
C ASN A 49 4.54 16.25 39.87
N VAL A 50 3.81 16.90 40.78
CA VAL A 50 2.34 16.99 40.73
C VAL A 50 1.94 18.46 40.79
N SER A 51 1.29 18.95 39.74
CA SER A 51 0.77 20.32 39.67
C SER A 51 -0.73 20.34 39.85
N LEU A 52 -1.25 21.25 40.68
CA LEU A 52 -2.69 21.39 40.92
C LEU A 52 -3.24 22.57 40.13
N ARG A 53 -4.36 22.37 39.45
CA ARG A 53 -5.11 23.41 38.74
C ARG A 53 -6.59 23.32 39.07
N HIS A 54 -7.26 24.45 39.20
CA HIS A 54 -8.70 24.50 39.42
C HIS A 54 -9.46 24.55 38.09
N ALA A 55 -10.58 23.84 37.97
CA ALA A 55 -11.43 23.88 36.79
C ALA A 55 -12.92 23.90 37.18
N TYR A 56 -13.68 24.74 36.47
CA TYR A 56 -15.14 24.79 36.58
C TYR A 56 -15.80 23.57 35.90
N ALA A 57 -17.05 23.32 36.27
CA ALA A 57 -17.84 22.23 35.71
C ALA A 57 -18.09 22.42 34.20
N ASP A 58 -17.82 21.39 33.41
CA ASP A 58 -18.26 21.24 32.02
C ASP A 58 -19.56 20.41 31.99
N LYS A 59 -20.64 21.08 31.60
CA LYS A 59 -22.00 20.50 31.52
C LYS A 59 -22.39 20.08 30.11
N GLU A 60 -21.58 20.42 29.10
CA GLU A 60 -21.91 20.28 27.69
C GLU A 60 -21.40 18.97 27.12
N THR A 61 -20.16 18.60 27.41
CA THR A 61 -19.54 17.44 26.76
C THR A 61 -20.04 16.10 27.34
N TYR A 62 -20.18 15.10 26.48
CA TYR A 62 -20.58 13.75 26.90
C TYR A 62 -19.48 13.02 27.68
N LEU A 63 -18.22 13.26 27.34
CA LEU A 63 -17.05 12.69 28.02
C LEU A 63 -16.38 13.70 28.95
N SER A 64 -17.18 14.54 29.61
CA SER A 64 -16.69 15.57 30.55
C SER A 64 -15.87 14.94 31.67
N TRP A 65 -14.63 15.40 31.84
CA TRP A 65 -13.77 15.06 32.97
C TRP A 65 -14.04 15.95 34.20
N ALA A 66 -14.80 17.04 34.06
CA ALA A 66 -15.20 17.95 35.14
C ALA A 66 -16.73 18.08 35.21
N ALA A 67 -17.43 17.04 35.67
CA ALA A 67 -18.89 17.10 35.80
C ALA A 67 -19.36 18.10 36.88
N GLU A 68 -18.47 18.42 37.83
CA GLU A 68 -18.62 19.45 38.84
C GLU A 68 -17.31 20.25 38.97
N GLU A 69 -17.22 21.16 39.93
CA GLU A 69 -15.99 21.90 40.21
C GLU A 69 -14.90 20.96 40.76
N VAL A 70 -13.71 20.98 40.14
CA VAL A 70 -12.65 20.00 40.40
C VAL A 70 -11.28 20.66 40.52
N PHE A 71 -10.35 19.95 41.16
CA PHE A 71 -8.92 20.17 40.97
C PHE A 71 -8.32 19.09 40.06
N ALA A 72 -7.63 19.54 39.03
CA ALA A 72 -6.78 18.71 38.18
C ALA A 72 -5.42 18.53 38.85
N PHE A 73 -5.09 17.28 39.16
CA PHE A 73 -3.75 16.83 39.50
C PHE A 73 -3.06 16.46 38.19
N VAL A 74 -2.03 17.20 37.80
CA VAL A 74 -1.20 16.93 36.61
C VAL A 74 0.09 16.26 37.07
N ILE A 75 0.24 14.98 36.76
CA ILE A 75 1.30 14.11 37.24
C ILE A 75 2.32 13.98 36.14
N TYR A 76 3.55 14.35 36.43
CA TYR A 76 4.70 14.07 35.58
C TYR A 76 5.53 12.98 36.22
N TYR A 77 5.67 11.84 35.55
CA TYR A 77 6.38 10.67 36.07
C TYR A 77 7.32 10.08 35.03
N LYS A 78 8.34 9.36 35.51
CA LYS A 78 9.27 8.60 34.68
C LYS A 78 8.94 7.10 34.75
N GLN A 79 8.97 6.42 33.62
CA GLN A 79 8.82 4.95 33.54
C GLN A 79 9.86 4.33 32.61
N GLY A 80 10.13 3.03 32.81
CA GLY A 80 10.81 2.21 31.80
C GLY A 80 9.93 1.95 30.58
N THR A 81 10.54 1.52 29.48
CA THR A 81 9.90 1.18 28.21
C THR A 81 9.75 -0.32 27.96
N ASP A 82 10.42 -1.15 28.75
CA ASP A 82 10.31 -2.60 28.67
C ASP A 82 8.90 -3.11 29.02
N ARG A 83 8.66 -4.41 28.81
CA ARG A 83 7.34 -5.01 29.03
C ARG A 83 6.93 -5.02 30.50
N GLU A 84 7.87 -5.21 31.43
CA GLU A 84 7.60 -5.26 32.86
C GLU A 84 7.22 -3.86 33.39
N ALA A 85 7.98 -2.84 33.00
CA ALA A 85 7.70 -1.45 33.34
C ALA A 85 6.33 -1.00 32.81
N ARG A 86 5.99 -1.34 31.56
CA ARG A 86 4.67 -1.04 30.99
C ARG A 86 3.54 -1.75 31.74
N GLU A 87 3.74 -2.99 32.14
CA GLU A 87 2.77 -3.74 32.94
C GLU A 87 2.63 -3.16 34.36
N ASN A 88 3.72 -2.71 34.99
CA ASN A 88 3.66 -2.00 36.27
C ASN A 88 2.84 -0.71 36.14
N VAL A 89 3.05 0.06 35.05
CA VAL A 89 2.27 1.27 34.75
C VAL A 89 0.79 0.97 34.58
N ARG A 90 0.45 -0.09 33.85
CA ARG A 90 -0.93 -0.54 33.70
C ARG A 90 -1.57 -0.85 35.06
N LYS A 91 -0.87 -1.58 35.93
CA LYS A 91 -1.36 -1.97 37.27
C LYS A 91 -1.65 -0.77 38.15
N TRP A 92 -0.66 0.12 38.35
CA TRP A 92 -0.85 1.24 39.25
C TRP A 92 -1.84 2.27 38.70
N THR A 93 -1.90 2.46 37.37
CA THR A 93 -2.91 3.35 36.75
C THR A 93 -4.32 2.80 36.92
N ALA A 94 -4.50 1.48 36.83
CA ALA A 94 -5.80 0.84 37.09
C ALA A 94 -6.24 1.03 38.55
N GLU A 95 -5.33 0.83 39.52
CA GLU A 95 -5.65 1.04 40.93
C GLU A 95 -5.87 2.53 41.26
N MET A 96 -5.12 3.43 40.61
CA MET A 96 -5.35 4.88 40.70
C MET A 96 -6.74 5.24 40.17
N THR A 97 -7.18 4.60 39.09
CA THR A 97 -8.52 4.80 38.54
C THR A 97 -9.60 4.41 39.55
N ASP A 98 -9.44 3.30 40.27
CA ASP A 98 -10.36 2.93 41.35
C ASP A 98 -10.38 3.96 42.49
N ALA A 99 -9.21 4.50 42.88
CA ALA A 99 -9.13 5.56 43.87
C ALA A 99 -9.83 6.84 43.41
N ILE A 100 -9.63 7.25 42.15
CA ILE A 100 -10.29 8.41 41.53
C ILE A 100 -11.81 8.22 41.53
N LEU A 101 -12.30 7.06 41.07
CA LEU A 101 -13.72 6.74 41.02
C LEU A 101 -14.35 6.72 42.42
N SER A 102 -13.63 6.25 43.43
CA SER A 102 -14.11 6.25 44.83
C SER A 102 -14.34 7.65 45.42
N GLU A 103 -13.82 8.69 44.77
CA GLU A 103 -13.95 10.09 45.14
C GLU A 103 -14.87 10.87 44.18
N ASN A 104 -15.62 10.16 43.32
CA ASN A 104 -16.41 10.71 42.21
C ASN A 104 -15.57 11.51 41.18
N GLY A 105 -14.26 11.27 41.14
CA GLY A 105 -13.33 11.89 40.20
C GLY A 105 -13.30 11.22 38.82
N ARG A 106 -12.54 11.82 37.91
CA ARG A 106 -12.30 11.35 36.54
C ARG A 106 -10.83 11.53 36.15
N TRP A 107 -10.45 11.10 34.96
CA TRP A 107 -9.10 11.24 34.43
C TRP A 107 -9.12 11.77 32.99
N TYR A 108 -7.99 12.28 32.53
CA TYR A 108 -7.86 12.75 31.15
C TYR A 108 -7.73 11.57 30.18
N LEU A 109 -8.61 11.55 29.20
CA LEU A 109 -8.82 10.43 28.28
C LEU A 109 -7.73 10.21 27.21
N PRO A 110 -7.06 11.24 26.67
CA PRO A 110 -6.04 11.07 25.62
C PRO A 110 -4.77 10.31 26.03
N TYR A 111 -4.55 10.06 27.32
CA TYR A 111 -3.39 9.30 27.79
C TYR A 111 -3.58 7.78 27.59
N GLN A 112 -2.67 6.97 28.14
CA GLN A 112 -2.69 5.52 27.97
C GLN A 112 -4.03 4.93 28.46
N PRO A 113 -4.79 4.19 27.62
CA PRO A 113 -6.12 3.72 27.96
C PRO A 113 -6.05 2.47 28.86
N HIS A 114 -5.52 2.62 30.08
CA HIS A 114 -5.33 1.51 31.02
C HIS A 114 -6.60 1.12 31.76
N ALA A 115 -7.48 2.09 32.04
CA ALA A 115 -8.76 1.85 32.71
C ALA A 115 -9.57 0.74 32.02
N SER A 116 -10.21 -0.14 32.77
CA SER A 116 -11.11 -1.17 32.20
C SER A 116 -12.35 -0.52 31.57
N VAL A 117 -13.08 -1.28 30.75
CA VAL A 117 -14.36 -0.82 30.18
C VAL A 117 -15.35 -0.46 31.30
N GLU A 118 -15.41 -1.28 32.34
CA GLU A 118 -16.25 -1.03 33.52
C GLU A 118 -15.85 0.24 34.27
N GLN A 119 -14.55 0.47 34.47
CA GLN A 119 -14.04 1.70 35.09
C GLN A 119 -14.40 2.93 34.25
N PHE A 120 -14.22 2.84 32.92
CA PHE A 120 -14.58 3.91 31.99
C PHE A 120 -16.07 4.24 32.04
N GLN A 121 -16.95 3.24 32.01
CA GLN A 121 -18.40 3.45 32.12
C GLN A 121 -18.81 4.09 33.45
N LYS A 122 -18.16 3.72 34.56
CA LYS A 122 -18.39 4.35 35.88
C LYS A 122 -17.95 5.82 35.90
N GLY A 123 -16.82 6.14 35.27
CA GLY A 123 -16.30 7.51 35.22
C GLY A 123 -17.08 8.42 34.27
N PHE A 124 -17.51 7.89 33.13
CA PHE A 124 -18.11 8.65 32.04
C PHE A 124 -19.54 8.18 31.73
N LEU A 125 -20.47 8.54 32.61
CA LEU A 125 -21.87 8.09 32.57
C LEU A 125 -22.64 8.41 31.27
N LYS A 126 -22.19 9.40 30.49
CA LYS A 126 -22.80 9.74 29.19
C LYS A 126 -22.02 9.16 28.00
N ALA A 127 -21.09 8.23 28.23
CA ALA A 127 -20.27 7.64 27.17
C ALA A 127 -21.10 6.93 26.09
N ASP A 128 -22.19 6.25 26.47
CA ASP A 128 -23.05 5.57 25.49
C ASP A 128 -23.63 6.54 24.48
N LYS A 129 -24.07 7.73 24.93
CA LYS A 129 -24.55 8.80 24.04
C LYS A 129 -23.46 9.30 23.09
N TYR A 130 -22.21 9.39 23.58
CA TYR A 130 -21.08 9.74 22.73
C TYR A 130 -20.86 8.68 21.64
N PHE A 131 -20.87 7.39 22.01
CA PHE A 131 -20.66 6.31 21.05
C PHE A 131 -21.81 6.19 20.05
N GLU A 132 -23.06 6.41 20.45
CA GLU A 132 -24.21 6.47 19.55
C GLU A 132 -24.06 7.58 18.52
N VAL A 133 -23.68 8.79 18.95
CA VAL A 133 -23.43 9.92 18.03
C VAL A 133 -22.26 9.62 17.10
N LYS A 134 -21.16 9.05 17.64
CA LYS A 134 -19.99 8.68 16.85
C LYS A 134 -20.32 7.64 15.79
N ASN A 135 -21.10 6.62 16.14
CA ASN A 135 -21.53 5.59 15.20
C ASN A 135 -22.49 6.15 14.15
N ARG A 136 -23.39 7.07 14.51
CA ARG A 136 -24.30 7.70 13.55
C ARG A 136 -23.57 8.60 12.55
N LEU A 137 -22.54 9.32 12.98
CA LEU A 137 -21.82 10.29 12.15
C LEU A 137 -20.63 9.67 11.40
N ASP A 138 -20.05 8.59 11.91
CA ASP A 138 -18.94 7.85 11.29
C ASP A 138 -19.15 6.35 11.52
N SER A 139 -20.15 5.80 10.82
CA SER A 139 -20.56 4.39 10.85
C SER A 139 -19.54 3.45 10.19
N SER A 140 -18.64 4.00 9.36
CA SER A 140 -17.48 3.32 8.81
C SER A 140 -16.28 3.32 9.76
N HIS A 141 -16.38 4.02 10.89
CA HIS A 141 -15.34 4.13 11.91
C HIS A 141 -13.97 4.58 11.39
N ARG A 142 -13.95 5.48 10.38
CA ARG A 142 -12.73 6.03 9.77
C ARG A 142 -11.91 6.81 10.78
N PHE A 143 -12.58 7.59 11.62
CA PHE A 143 -11.95 8.38 12.68
C PHE A 143 -11.95 7.58 13.99
N THR A 144 -11.11 6.54 14.05
CA THR A 144 -10.88 5.73 15.27
C THR A 144 -9.49 5.98 15.86
N ASN A 145 -9.32 5.61 17.14
CA ASN A 145 -8.06 5.62 17.86
C ASN A 145 -8.08 4.57 18.98
N ARG A 146 -6.97 4.39 19.71
CA ARG A 146 -6.86 3.38 20.77
C ARG A 146 -7.88 3.51 21.91
N LEU A 147 -8.43 4.71 22.16
CA LEU A 147 -9.51 4.91 23.12
C LEU A 147 -10.81 4.33 22.58
N LEU A 148 -11.18 4.70 21.35
CA LEU A 148 -12.37 4.21 20.68
C LEU A 148 -12.30 2.69 20.49
N ASP A 149 -11.14 2.15 20.13
CA ASP A 149 -10.91 0.72 20.03
C ASP A 149 -11.22 0.00 21.35
N LYS A 150 -10.79 0.59 22.47
CA LYS A 150 -10.97 -0.05 23.77
C LYS A 150 -12.40 0.09 24.30
N TYR A 151 -13.04 1.25 24.14
CA TYR A 151 -14.27 1.56 24.88
C TYR A 151 -15.54 1.63 24.04
N SER A 152 -15.44 1.78 22.71
CA SER A 152 -16.64 1.84 21.87
C SER A 152 -17.28 0.46 21.70
N PRO A 153 -18.55 0.27 22.09
CA PRO A 153 -19.26 -0.99 21.90
C PRO A 153 -19.50 -1.29 20.43
N PHE A 154 -19.53 -0.27 19.57
CA PHE A 154 -19.73 -0.44 18.12
C PHE A 154 -18.51 -1.01 17.43
N ILE A 155 -17.29 -0.78 17.96
CA ILE A 155 -16.05 -1.26 17.33
C ILE A 155 -15.59 -2.58 17.98
N GLN A 156 -16.02 -2.89 19.20
CA GLN A 156 -15.62 -4.13 19.88
C GLN A 156 -16.17 -5.35 19.15
N GLY A 157 -15.29 -6.15 18.56
CA GLY A 157 -15.66 -7.39 17.88
C GLY A 157 -16.02 -7.22 16.40
N GLU A 158 -15.74 -6.05 15.80
CA GLU A 158 -15.91 -5.85 14.37
C GLU A 158 -14.75 -6.41 13.54
N ILE A 159 -15.11 -6.82 12.31
CA ILE A 159 -14.18 -7.27 11.28
C ILE A 159 -13.10 -6.23 10.95
N GLU A 160 -13.41 -4.93 11.04
CA GLU A 160 -12.46 -3.83 10.88
C GLU A 160 -11.30 -3.90 11.87
N LYS A 161 -11.48 -4.45 13.07
CA LYS A 161 -10.35 -4.68 14.00
C LYS A 161 -9.52 -5.91 13.66
N LYS A 162 -10.12 -6.90 12.99
CA LYS A 162 -9.40 -8.12 12.59
C LYS A 162 -8.29 -7.79 11.59
N ARG A 163 -8.51 -6.77 10.75
CA ARG A 163 -7.53 -6.28 9.78
C ARG A 163 -6.22 -5.81 10.40
N GLU A 164 -6.26 -5.21 11.59
CA GLU A 164 -5.05 -4.77 12.32
C GLU A 164 -4.11 -5.91 12.68
N ASN A 165 -4.62 -7.14 12.78
CA ASN A 165 -3.84 -8.32 13.14
C ASN A 165 -3.38 -9.12 11.91
N ILE A 166 -3.74 -8.70 10.70
CA ILE A 166 -3.31 -9.35 9.45
C ILE A 166 -2.00 -8.69 9.02
N LYS A 167 -0.90 -9.47 9.05
CA LYS A 167 0.41 -9.00 8.58
C LYS A 167 0.30 -8.58 7.11
N GLY A 168 0.64 -7.33 6.81
CA GLY A 168 0.62 -6.77 5.45
C GLY A 168 -0.76 -6.33 4.96
N TYR A 169 -1.75 -6.17 5.85
CA TYR A 169 -3.05 -5.61 5.49
C TYR A 169 -2.95 -4.19 4.97
N PHE A 170 -2.35 -3.31 5.79
CA PHE A 170 -2.22 -1.90 5.45
C PHE A 170 -1.07 -1.69 4.47
N ARG A 171 -1.36 -0.98 3.38
CA ARG A 171 -0.40 -0.55 2.38
C ARG A 171 -0.38 0.97 2.33
N ASP A 172 0.79 1.52 2.03
CA ASP A 172 0.94 2.96 1.84
C ASP A 172 0.18 3.39 0.59
N GLU A 173 -0.85 4.22 0.75
CA GLU A 173 -1.71 4.69 -0.34
C GLU A 173 -0.90 5.35 -1.46
N ALA A 174 0.18 6.06 -1.13
CA ALA A 174 1.05 6.69 -2.11
C ALA A 174 1.58 5.71 -3.16
N GLN A 175 1.69 4.41 -2.82
CA GLN A 175 2.19 3.39 -3.74
C GLN A 175 1.28 3.15 -4.94
N THR A 176 -0.02 3.46 -4.89
CA THR A 176 -0.88 3.38 -6.09
C THR A 176 -0.39 4.34 -7.19
N PHE A 177 0.17 5.49 -6.81
CA PHE A 177 0.80 6.44 -7.74
C PHE A 177 2.23 6.01 -8.09
N LEU A 178 3.03 5.63 -7.09
CA LEU A 178 4.45 5.31 -7.27
C LEU A 178 4.68 4.04 -8.11
N THR A 179 3.74 3.11 -8.11
CA THR A 179 3.79 1.89 -8.92
C THR A 179 3.56 2.17 -10.41
N VAL A 180 3.00 3.31 -10.82
CA VAL A 180 2.77 3.60 -12.24
C VAL A 180 4.05 3.58 -13.09
N PRO A 181 5.12 4.32 -12.75
CA PRO A 181 6.38 4.21 -13.48
C PRO A 181 7.03 2.83 -13.33
N GLU A 182 6.85 2.14 -12.20
CA GLU A 182 7.34 0.77 -12.03
C GLU A 182 6.69 -0.20 -13.04
N TRP A 183 5.38 -0.13 -13.21
CA TRP A 183 4.62 -0.95 -14.15
C TRP A 183 4.96 -0.67 -15.61
N TYR A 184 5.62 0.46 -15.91
CA TYR A 184 6.20 0.66 -17.23
C TYR A 184 7.25 -0.41 -17.60
N LEU A 185 7.89 -1.06 -16.62
CA LEU A 185 8.73 -2.25 -16.82
C LEU A 185 7.94 -3.47 -17.32
N VAL A 186 6.63 -3.48 -17.16
CA VAL A 186 5.74 -4.55 -17.63
C VAL A 186 5.08 -4.14 -18.94
N PHE A 187 4.59 -2.90 -19.03
CA PHE A 187 3.95 -2.37 -20.22
C PHE A 187 4.92 -2.28 -21.40
N ASN A 188 6.14 -1.78 -21.22
CA ASN A 188 7.04 -1.60 -22.36
C ASN A 188 7.52 -2.92 -22.99
N PRO A 189 7.87 -3.98 -22.24
CA PRO A 189 8.15 -5.29 -22.84
C PRO A 189 6.94 -5.90 -23.55
N LYS A 190 5.72 -5.67 -23.07
CA LYS A 190 4.49 -6.05 -23.79
C LYS A 190 4.37 -5.27 -25.10
N GLU A 191 4.57 -3.95 -25.07
CA GLU A 191 4.57 -3.09 -26.25
C GLU A 191 5.63 -3.53 -27.27
N TYR A 192 6.81 -3.94 -26.82
CA TYR A 192 7.87 -4.49 -27.68
C TYR A 192 7.47 -5.82 -28.29
N ALA A 193 6.90 -6.75 -27.51
CA ALA A 193 6.40 -8.02 -28.02
C ALA A 193 5.26 -7.82 -29.05
N ASP A 194 4.30 -6.95 -28.76
CA ASP A 194 3.21 -6.58 -29.67
C ASP A 194 3.76 -5.99 -30.98
N PHE A 195 4.78 -5.13 -30.89
CA PHE A 195 5.42 -4.51 -32.04
C PHE A 195 6.12 -5.54 -32.95
N LEU A 196 6.83 -6.51 -32.36
CA LEU A 196 7.49 -7.58 -33.11
C LEU A 196 6.50 -8.59 -33.73
N GLU A 197 5.41 -8.93 -33.03
CA GLU A 197 4.38 -9.83 -33.55
C GLU A 197 3.64 -9.26 -34.76
N LYS A 198 3.50 -7.93 -34.85
CA LYS A 198 3.01 -7.22 -36.05
C LYS A 198 3.98 -7.33 -37.24
N GLY A 199 5.15 -7.95 -37.07
CA GLY A 199 6.17 -8.13 -38.12
C GLY A 199 7.06 -6.91 -38.34
N ASN A 200 7.04 -5.94 -37.41
CA ASN A 200 7.87 -4.75 -37.53
C ASN A 200 9.34 -5.08 -37.27
N ASP A 201 10.24 -4.37 -37.96
CA ASP A 201 11.68 -4.45 -37.72
C ASP A 201 12.00 -3.89 -36.32
N PRO A 202 12.67 -4.66 -35.43
CA PRO A 202 13.14 -4.18 -34.13
C PRO A 202 13.86 -2.83 -34.17
N SER A 203 14.52 -2.53 -35.30
CA SER A 203 15.25 -1.28 -35.53
C SER A 203 14.36 -0.04 -35.59
N ASN A 204 13.05 -0.23 -35.78
CA ASN A 204 12.06 0.84 -35.79
C ASN A 204 11.31 0.98 -34.46
N PHE A 205 11.62 0.17 -33.44
CA PHE A 205 11.02 0.33 -32.13
C PHE A 205 11.51 1.63 -31.46
N PRO A 206 10.61 2.45 -30.87
CA PRO A 206 10.95 3.79 -30.41
C PRO A 206 11.58 3.80 -29.01
N PHE A 207 12.75 3.18 -28.84
CA PHE A 207 13.45 3.05 -27.55
C PHE A 207 13.65 4.38 -26.81
N TYR A 208 13.99 5.45 -27.52
CA TYR A 208 14.15 6.78 -26.90
C TYR A 208 12.82 7.33 -26.37
N ALA A 209 11.71 7.12 -27.08
CA ALA A 209 10.39 7.50 -26.60
C ALA A 209 10.03 6.69 -25.35
N SER A 210 10.40 5.40 -25.30
CA SER A 210 10.20 4.59 -24.10
C SER A 210 10.95 5.14 -22.88
N ILE A 211 12.20 5.57 -23.06
CA ILE A 211 12.99 6.19 -21.98
C ILE A 211 12.31 7.47 -21.48
N ASN A 212 11.90 8.34 -22.41
CA ASN A 212 11.24 9.60 -22.07
C ASN A 212 9.91 9.36 -21.36
N GLU A 213 9.11 8.39 -21.81
CA GLU A 213 7.82 8.08 -21.21
C GLU A 213 7.99 7.58 -19.77
N TYR A 214 8.98 6.72 -19.50
CA TYR A 214 9.30 6.30 -18.14
C TYR A 214 9.55 7.51 -17.21
N TRP A 215 10.44 8.42 -17.62
CA TRP A 215 10.78 9.59 -16.81
C TRP A 215 9.61 10.58 -16.69
N ALA A 216 8.76 10.69 -17.71
CA ALA A 216 7.53 11.46 -17.63
C ALA A 216 6.56 10.87 -16.59
N LEU A 217 6.38 9.55 -16.56
CA LEU A 217 5.57 8.86 -15.54
C LEU A 217 6.18 9.01 -14.14
N TYR A 218 7.51 8.94 -14.03
CA TYR A 218 8.23 9.20 -12.78
C TYR A 218 7.93 10.60 -12.24
N ASP A 219 8.16 11.64 -13.05
CA ASP A 219 7.95 13.03 -12.65
C ASP A 219 6.51 13.33 -12.27
N ARG A 220 5.54 12.78 -13.03
CA ARG A 220 4.10 12.90 -12.72
C ARG A 220 3.76 12.26 -11.38
N SER A 221 4.24 11.04 -11.15
CA SER A 221 3.98 10.30 -9.92
C SER A 221 4.61 11.00 -8.71
N MET A 222 5.86 11.46 -8.83
CA MET A 222 6.54 12.28 -7.82
C MET A 222 5.76 13.56 -7.52
N LYS A 223 5.25 14.24 -8.55
CA LYS A 223 4.48 15.47 -8.39
C LYS A 223 3.18 15.21 -7.63
N LEU A 224 2.44 14.16 -7.98
CA LEU A 224 1.19 13.79 -7.31
C LEU A 224 1.43 13.47 -5.83
N VAL A 225 2.42 12.61 -5.52
CA VAL A 225 2.65 12.22 -4.13
C VAL A 225 3.20 13.38 -3.28
N SER A 226 4.02 14.26 -3.85
CA SER A 226 4.64 15.38 -3.12
C SER A 226 3.64 16.38 -2.54
N ASN A 227 2.42 16.44 -3.09
CA ASN A 227 1.41 17.37 -2.64
C ASN A 227 0.56 16.82 -1.48
N ALA A 228 0.43 15.49 -1.37
CA ALA A 228 -0.58 14.84 -0.52
C ALA A 228 -0.02 13.83 0.49
N TYR A 229 1.19 13.29 0.29
CA TYR A 229 1.72 12.18 1.08
C TYR A 229 3.10 12.48 1.69
N PRO A 230 3.45 11.83 2.82
CA PRO A 230 4.81 11.84 3.36
C PRO A 230 5.83 11.28 2.35
N LYS A 231 7.09 11.72 2.47
CA LYS A 231 8.16 11.28 1.58
C LYS A 231 8.53 9.82 1.85
N ASN A 232 8.48 8.97 0.82
CA ASN A 232 8.92 7.58 0.85
C ASN A 232 10.29 7.44 0.16
N GLU A 233 11.39 7.61 0.91
CA GLU A 233 12.74 7.69 0.33
C GLU A 233 13.22 6.36 -0.26
N GLU A 234 12.85 5.23 0.35
CA GLU A 234 13.20 3.89 -0.13
C GLU A 234 12.57 3.62 -1.49
N TYR A 235 11.26 3.87 -1.63
CA TYR A 235 10.54 3.67 -2.88
C TYR A 235 11.03 4.63 -3.97
N ASN A 236 11.29 5.89 -3.63
CA ASN A 236 11.83 6.87 -4.57
C ASN A 236 13.21 6.46 -5.09
N THR A 237 14.04 5.85 -4.24
CA THR A 237 15.35 5.32 -4.63
C THR A 237 15.19 4.14 -5.57
N MET A 238 14.28 3.21 -5.26
CA MET A 238 13.96 2.07 -6.13
C MET A 238 13.53 2.52 -7.53
N LEU A 239 12.62 3.49 -7.63
CA LEU A 239 12.19 4.05 -8.92
C LEU A 239 13.37 4.67 -9.69
N ASN A 240 14.24 5.45 -9.04
CA ASN A 240 15.42 5.98 -9.71
C ASN A 240 16.34 4.88 -10.27
N VAL A 241 16.56 3.80 -9.51
CA VAL A 241 17.35 2.65 -9.97
C VAL A 241 16.70 1.98 -11.18
N ILE A 242 15.37 1.84 -11.17
CA ILE A 242 14.61 1.33 -12.32
C ILE A 242 14.81 2.25 -13.54
N GLY A 243 14.63 3.56 -13.38
CA GLY A 243 14.78 4.52 -14.48
C GLY A 243 16.17 4.54 -15.10
N ILE A 244 17.21 4.48 -14.27
CA ILE A 244 18.60 4.35 -14.74
C ILE A 244 18.78 3.04 -15.49
N SER A 245 18.23 1.93 -14.98
CA SER A 245 18.35 0.61 -15.61
C SER A 245 17.67 0.57 -16.99
N ILE A 246 16.44 1.09 -17.11
CA ILE A 246 15.73 1.23 -18.39
C ILE A 246 16.53 2.10 -19.35
N THR A 247 17.02 3.25 -18.86
CA THR A 247 17.81 4.19 -19.68
C THR A 247 19.04 3.51 -20.25
N LEU A 248 19.77 2.74 -19.45
CA LEU A 248 20.96 2.00 -19.90
C LEU A 248 20.62 0.88 -20.88
N GLU A 249 19.64 0.02 -20.57
CA GLU A 249 19.22 -1.08 -21.45
C GLU A 249 18.77 -0.55 -22.81
N TYR A 250 17.87 0.43 -22.81
CA TYR A 250 17.27 0.94 -24.04
C TYR A 250 18.23 1.82 -24.83
N THR A 251 19.17 2.50 -24.18
CA THR A 251 20.26 3.18 -24.90
C THR A 251 21.15 2.16 -25.61
N ALA A 252 21.53 1.06 -24.95
CA ALA A 252 22.33 0.00 -25.58
C ALA A 252 21.60 -0.63 -26.77
N LYS A 253 20.29 -0.93 -26.62
CA LYS A 253 19.44 -1.43 -27.71
C LYS A 253 19.32 -0.41 -28.83
N MET A 254 19.05 0.86 -28.52
CA MET A 254 18.96 1.94 -29.50
C MET A 254 20.25 2.08 -30.32
N LEU A 255 21.42 2.06 -29.66
CA LEU A 255 22.70 2.15 -30.36
C LEU A 255 22.94 0.93 -31.26
N TYR A 256 22.66 -0.28 -30.76
CA TYR A 256 22.82 -1.51 -31.54
C TYR A 256 21.88 -1.53 -32.75
N GLU A 257 20.61 -1.24 -32.54
CA GLU A 257 19.58 -1.33 -33.56
C GLU A 257 19.69 -0.20 -34.61
N ASN A 258 20.24 0.96 -34.26
CA ASN A 258 20.54 2.03 -35.23
C ASN A 258 21.90 1.87 -35.93
N THR A 259 22.69 0.84 -35.59
CA THR A 259 23.98 0.56 -36.22
C THR A 259 23.97 -0.82 -36.88
N VAL A 260 24.33 -1.86 -36.13
CA VAL A 260 24.40 -3.24 -36.59
C VAL A 260 23.01 -3.73 -37.01
N GLY A 261 22.00 -3.55 -36.18
CA GLY A 261 20.63 -4.00 -36.48
C GLY A 261 20.09 -3.40 -37.78
N ARG A 262 20.25 -2.08 -37.97
CA ARG A 262 19.84 -1.36 -39.18
C ARG A 262 20.54 -1.85 -40.45
N VAL A 263 21.85 -2.09 -40.39
CA VAL A 263 22.59 -2.61 -41.56
C VAL A 263 22.11 -4.03 -41.88
N PHE A 264 21.90 -4.85 -40.86
CA PHE A 264 21.49 -6.24 -41.07
C PHE A 264 20.02 -6.39 -41.47
N SER A 265 19.16 -5.43 -41.15
CA SER A 265 17.76 -5.48 -41.58
C SER A 265 17.58 -5.29 -43.09
N TRP A 266 18.54 -4.66 -43.78
CA TRP A 266 18.58 -4.63 -45.25
C TRP A 266 18.72 -6.02 -45.87
N PHE A 267 19.28 -6.99 -45.15
CA PHE A 267 19.37 -8.38 -45.63
C PHE A 267 18.11 -9.21 -45.36
N SER A 268 17.12 -8.69 -44.62
CA SER A 268 15.89 -9.43 -44.31
C SER A 268 15.10 -9.81 -45.56
N ASN A 269 15.18 -9.00 -46.63
CA ASN A 269 14.43 -9.17 -47.88
C ASN A 269 12.92 -9.41 -47.67
N GLY A 270 12.35 -8.85 -46.60
CA GLY A 270 10.94 -9.04 -46.23
C GLY A 270 10.59 -10.44 -45.73
N THR A 271 11.59 -11.26 -45.40
CA THR A 271 11.42 -12.60 -44.82
C THR A 271 11.79 -12.58 -43.33
N ILE A 272 11.13 -13.44 -42.55
CA ILE A 272 11.39 -13.63 -41.11
C ILE A 272 11.85 -15.07 -40.92
N SER A 273 13.02 -15.27 -40.31
CA SER A 273 13.56 -16.61 -40.04
C SER A 273 12.79 -17.32 -38.91
N ASP A 274 12.95 -18.65 -38.81
CA ASP A 274 12.38 -19.43 -37.71
C ASP A 274 12.98 -19.02 -36.34
N GLU A 275 14.23 -18.58 -36.31
CA GLU A 275 14.88 -17.99 -35.13
C GLU A 275 14.26 -16.64 -34.76
N GLU A 276 14.02 -15.75 -35.73
CA GLU A 276 13.35 -14.48 -35.46
C GLU A 276 11.95 -14.73 -34.88
N ARG A 277 11.18 -15.69 -35.42
CA ARG A 277 9.89 -16.11 -34.83
C ARG A 277 10.04 -16.59 -33.39
N MET A 278 11.05 -17.39 -33.10
CA MET A 278 11.33 -17.83 -31.72
C MET A 278 11.69 -16.66 -30.82
N ILE A 279 12.39 -15.64 -31.32
CA ILE A 279 12.72 -14.43 -30.54
C ILE A 279 11.44 -13.71 -30.17
N VAL A 280 10.50 -13.57 -31.12
CA VAL A 280 9.17 -13.00 -30.86
C VAL A 280 8.43 -13.82 -29.79
N GLU A 281 8.39 -15.15 -29.91
CA GLU A 281 7.80 -16.04 -28.89
C GLU A 281 8.45 -15.84 -27.51
N ALA A 282 9.78 -15.69 -27.45
CA ALA A 282 10.52 -15.52 -26.21
C ALA A 282 10.20 -14.17 -25.55
N GLN A 283 10.12 -13.09 -26.33
CA GLN A 283 9.74 -11.75 -25.84
C GLN A 283 8.29 -11.74 -25.34
N ARG A 284 7.37 -12.39 -26.05
CA ARG A 284 5.97 -12.57 -25.61
C ARG A 284 5.88 -13.40 -24.33
N ALA A 285 6.61 -14.50 -24.24
CA ALA A 285 6.64 -15.33 -23.05
C ALA A 285 7.19 -14.57 -21.84
N TYR A 286 8.23 -13.74 -22.06
CA TYR A 286 8.76 -12.86 -21.04
C TYR A 286 7.73 -11.81 -20.60
N SER A 287 7.10 -11.08 -21.53
CA SER A 287 6.11 -10.05 -21.20
C SER A 287 4.91 -10.61 -20.44
N ASN A 288 4.44 -11.81 -20.81
CA ASN A 288 3.33 -12.47 -20.11
C ASN A 288 3.75 -12.95 -18.70
N PHE A 289 5.00 -13.36 -18.53
CA PHE A 289 5.51 -13.85 -17.24
C PHE A 289 5.61 -12.73 -16.22
N ILE A 290 6.18 -11.58 -16.61
CA ILE A 290 6.42 -10.45 -15.69
C ILE A 290 5.14 -9.73 -15.26
N TYR A 291 4.00 -10.09 -15.85
CA TYR A 291 2.69 -9.59 -15.46
C TYR A 291 2.21 -10.13 -14.10
N ASP A 292 2.64 -11.35 -13.75
CA ASP A 292 2.20 -12.06 -12.55
C ASP A 292 3.36 -12.48 -11.63
N LYS A 293 4.62 -12.27 -12.05
CA LYS A 293 5.83 -12.74 -11.35
C LYS A 293 6.99 -11.75 -11.48
N ALA A 294 7.92 -11.80 -10.55
CA ALA A 294 9.13 -10.97 -10.63
C ALA A 294 10.03 -11.41 -11.81
N TRP A 295 10.56 -10.45 -12.57
CA TRP A 295 11.32 -10.72 -13.81
C TRP A 295 12.53 -11.63 -13.64
N TYR A 296 13.19 -11.59 -12.46
CA TYR A 296 14.37 -12.40 -12.18
C TYR A 296 14.02 -13.89 -12.01
N GLU A 297 12.76 -14.25 -11.85
CA GLU A 297 12.32 -15.65 -11.81
C GLU A 297 12.23 -16.28 -13.21
N PHE A 298 12.22 -15.46 -14.27
CA PHE A 298 12.09 -15.94 -15.64
C PHE A 298 13.32 -16.76 -16.06
N LYS A 299 13.07 -17.93 -16.67
CA LYS A 299 14.15 -18.83 -17.10
C LYS A 299 14.60 -18.46 -18.52
N PHE A 300 15.58 -17.57 -18.61
CA PHE A 300 16.15 -17.08 -19.88
C PHE A 300 16.96 -18.14 -20.65
N MET A 301 17.81 -18.92 -19.97
CA MET A 301 18.74 -19.87 -20.62
C MET A 301 18.05 -20.96 -21.48
N PRO A 302 16.89 -21.52 -21.10
CA PRO A 302 16.12 -22.40 -21.99
C PRO A 302 15.82 -21.80 -23.36
N TRP A 303 15.50 -20.51 -23.45
CA TRP A 303 15.25 -19.82 -24.72
C TRP A 303 16.52 -19.66 -25.56
N VAL A 304 17.65 -19.37 -24.90
CA VAL A 304 18.97 -19.37 -25.55
C VAL A 304 19.32 -20.76 -26.09
N LYS A 305 19.01 -21.85 -25.38
CA LYS A 305 19.23 -23.19 -25.95
C LYS A 305 18.31 -23.48 -27.14
N ARG A 306 17.05 -23.04 -27.05
CA ARG A 306 16.04 -23.24 -28.08
C ARG A 306 16.44 -22.59 -29.41
N ILE A 307 16.93 -21.34 -29.41
CA ILE A 307 17.31 -20.64 -30.65
C ILE A 307 18.38 -21.37 -31.46
N TRP A 308 19.36 -21.99 -30.80
CA TRP A 308 20.45 -22.72 -31.45
C TRP A 308 20.07 -24.14 -31.90
N SER A 309 18.89 -24.62 -31.50
CA SER A 309 18.38 -25.96 -31.82
C SER A 309 17.36 -25.99 -32.97
N ILE A 310 16.99 -24.83 -33.51
CA ILE A 310 16.00 -24.72 -34.59
C ILE A 310 16.55 -25.32 -35.89
N SER A 311 15.73 -26.12 -36.56
CA SER A 311 16.00 -26.60 -37.91
C SER A 311 15.52 -25.58 -38.94
N ASN A 312 16.42 -25.12 -39.81
CA ASN A 312 16.16 -24.03 -40.77
C ASN A 312 15.25 -24.47 -41.90
N ASN A 313 13.95 -24.22 -41.77
CA ASN A 313 12.98 -24.53 -42.82
C ASN A 313 12.53 -23.27 -43.57
N ALA A 314 12.62 -22.09 -42.96
CA ALA A 314 12.31 -20.81 -43.59
C ALA A 314 13.45 -20.29 -44.50
N ASN A 315 13.11 -19.89 -45.72
CA ASN A 315 14.03 -19.20 -46.63
C ASN A 315 14.30 -17.79 -46.11
N SER A 316 15.45 -17.59 -45.47
CA SER A 316 15.87 -16.32 -44.86
C SER A 316 17.36 -16.09 -45.06
N ASN A 317 17.80 -14.83 -45.00
CA ASN A 317 19.19 -14.49 -45.21
C ASN A 317 20.07 -14.91 -44.02
N TRP A 318 21.15 -15.63 -44.30
CA TRP A 318 22.08 -16.14 -43.29
C TRP A 318 22.68 -15.05 -42.40
N PHE A 319 23.00 -13.87 -42.95
CA PHE A 319 23.58 -12.76 -42.19
C PHE A 319 22.60 -12.20 -41.18
N ARG A 320 21.37 -11.86 -41.61
CA ARG A 320 20.31 -11.35 -40.71
C ARG A 320 20.01 -12.34 -39.60
N LYS A 321 19.84 -13.59 -40.00
CA LYS A 321 19.59 -14.71 -39.11
C LYS A 321 20.65 -14.82 -38.01
N MET A 322 21.93 -14.94 -38.39
CA MET A 322 23.03 -15.12 -37.44
C MET A 322 23.18 -13.91 -36.52
N GLU A 323 23.02 -12.71 -37.05
CA GLU A 323 23.05 -11.48 -36.27
C GLU A 323 21.98 -11.45 -35.18
N ARG A 324 20.72 -11.74 -35.52
CA ARG A 324 19.61 -11.84 -34.56
C ARG A 324 19.84 -12.92 -33.52
N THR A 325 20.33 -14.08 -33.92
CA THR A 325 20.64 -15.18 -33.00
C THR A 325 21.72 -14.79 -32.00
N LEU A 326 22.80 -14.14 -32.44
CA LEU A 326 23.89 -13.70 -31.59
C LEU A 326 23.46 -12.58 -30.63
N PHE A 327 22.73 -11.57 -31.13
CA PHE A 327 22.23 -10.48 -30.30
C PHE A 327 21.29 -10.98 -29.21
N PHE A 328 20.30 -11.82 -29.58
CA PHE A 328 19.39 -12.44 -28.63
C PHE A 328 20.12 -13.29 -27.59
N THR A 329 21.09 -14.10 -28.03
CA THR A 329 21.91 -14.92 -27.13
C THR A 329 22.63 -14.06 -26.10
N LEU A 330 23.21 -12.94 -26.53
CA LEU A 330 23.92 -12.01 -25.65
C LEU A 330 22.96 -11.34 -24.66
N GLU A 331 21.83 -10.82 -25.12
CA GLU A 331 20.81 -10.19 -24.27
C GLU A 331 20.28 -11.16 -23.21
N PHE A 332 19.80 -12.33 -23.63
CA PHE A 332 19.16 -13.29 -22.72
C PHE A 332 20.17 -13.96 -21.78
N THR A 333 21.43 -14.14 -22.20
CA THR A 333 22.47 -14.64 -21.30
C THR A 333 22.86 -13.59 -20.25
N PHE A 334 22.95 -12.31 -20.65
CA PHE A 334 23.18 -11.22 -19.69
C PHE A 334 22.03 -11.13 -18.68
N LYS A 335 20.78 -11.15 -19.14
CA LYS A 335 19.59 -11.17 -18.29
C LYS A 335 19.56 -12.40 -17.37
N ALA A 336 19.95 -13.58 -17.86
CA ALA A 336 20.07 -14.78 -17.02
C ALA A 336 21.07 -14.60 -15.87
N GLY A 337 22.26 -14.05 -16.17
CA GLY A 337 23.28 -13.79 -15.16
C GLY A 337 22.81 -12.80 -14.11
N TYR A 338 22.20 -11.69 -14.55
CA TYR A 338 21.69 -10.65 -13.66
C TYR A 338 20.50 -11.14 -12.82
N ALA A 339 19.54 -11.84 -13.44
CA ALA A 339 18.43 -12.47 -12.74
C ALA A 339 18.90 -13.42 -11.63
N SER A 340 19.94 -14.22 -11.90
CA SER A 340 20.51 -15.15 -10.91
C SER A 340 21.09 -14.41 -9.69
N LEU A 341 21.73 -13.26 -9.89
CA LEU A 341 22.28 -12.44 -8.81
C LEU A 341 21.16 -11.84 -7.95
N ILE A 342 20.09 -11.34 -8.58
CA ILE A 342 18.94 -10.77 -7.88
C ILE A 342 18.15 -11.85 -7.14
N GLU A 343 17.91 -13.01 -7.75
CA GLU A 343 17.23 -14.15 -7.11
C GLU A 343 18.02 -14.62 -5.86
N TRP A 344 19.36 -14.63 -5.94
CA TRP A 344 20.22 -14.94 -4.80
C TRP A 344 20.12 -13.89 -3.67
N ALA A 345 20.19 -12.60 -4.01
CA ALA A 345 20.04 -11.51 -3.04
C ALA A 345 18.65 -11.50 -2.38
N ALA A 346 17.59 -11.72 -3.14
CA ALA A 346 16.22 -11.75 -2.64
C ALA A 346 16.00 -12.88 -1.63
N LYS A 347 16.53 -14.08 -1.90
CA LYS A 347 16.45 -15.23 -0.97
C LYS A 347 17.28 -15.05 0.31
N ALA A 348 18.25 -14.15 0.32
CA ALA A 348 19.04 -13.82 1.49
C ALA A 348 18.33 -12.83 2.44
N SER A 349 17.24 -12.18 1.99
CA SER A 349 16.38 -11.38 2.84
C SER A 349 15.54 -12.30 3.74
N TYR A 350 15.52 -12.04 5.05
CA TYR A 350 14.87 -12.90 6.05
C TYR A 350 13.34 -12.75 6.12
N GLU A 351 12.74 -11.82 5.38
CA GLU A 351 11.29 -11.60 5.39
C GLU A 351 10.63 -12.17 4.13
N GLU A 352 9.69 -13.10 4.31
CA GLU A 352 8.81 -13.52 3.23
C GLU A 352 7.98 -12.32 2.73
N PRO A 353 8.03 -12.01 1.42
CA PRO A 353 7.23 -10.92 0.88
C PRO A 353 5.74 -11.24 1.00
N VAL A 354 4.95 -10.24 1.37
CA VAL A 354 3.49 -10.37 1.41
C VAL A 354 2.97 -10.39 -0.03
N THR A 355 2.62 -11.58 -0.52
CA THR A 355 2.20 -11.82 -1.91
C THR A 355 0.73 -11.53 -2.19
N ASP A 356 -0.04 -11.27 -1.14
CA ASP A 356 -1.47 -10.96 -1.22
C ASP A 356 -1.70 -9.47 -0.92
N ILE A 357 -2.70 -8.89 -1.58
CA ILE A 357 -3.35 -7.63 -1.20
C ILE A 357 -4.68 -7.98 -0.54
N PHE A 358 -5.01 -7.30 0.56
CA PHE A 358 -6.21 -7.58 1.34
C PHE A 358 -7.28 -6.54 1.11
N LEU A 359 -8.53 -6.98 1.05
CA LEU A 359 -9.69 -6.12 0.81
C LEU A 359 -10.72 -6.36 1.91
N LEU A 360 -11.40 -5.29 2.32
CA LEU A 360 -12.66 -5.40 3.05
C LEU A 360 -13.78 -5.26 2.03
N VAL A 361 -14.68 -6.23 2.00
CA VAL A 361 -15.80 -6.28 1.07
C VAL A 361 -17.10 -6.51 1.81
N SER A 362 -18.21 -6.04 1.26
CA SER A 362 -19.56 -6.37 1.70
C SER A 362 -20.27 -7.17 0.61
N THR A 363 -20.79 -8.34 0.94
CA THR A 363 -21.52 -9.18 -0.02
C THR A 363 -22.38 -10.24 0.67
N THR A 364 -23.58 -10.44 0.15
CA THR A 364 -24.48 -11.54 0.52
C THR A 364 -24.07 -12.89 -0.08
N ASP A 365 -23.22 -12.89 -1.10
CA ASP A 365 -22.92 -14.08 -1.90
C ASP A 365 -21.85 -14.95 -1.23
N SER A 366 -21.89 -16.26 -1.47
CA SER A 366 -20.84 -17.18 -0.97
C SER A 366 -19.51 -16.89 -1.68
N LEU A 367 -18.42 -16.79 -0.91
CA LEU A 367 -17.09 -16.51 -1.48
C LEU A 367 -16.57 -17.66 -2.39
N GLN A 368 -17.18 -18.85 -2.33
CA GLN A 368 -16.85 -19.98 -3.22
C GLN A 368 -17.15 -19.66 -4.70
N THR A 369 -17.90 -18.60 -4.97
CA THR A 369 -18.22 -18.12 -6.33
C THR A 369 -17.05 -17.36 -6.96
N PHE A 370 -16.09 -16.85 -6.17
CA PHE A 370 -14.98 -16.04 -6.69
C PHE A 370 -13.71 -16.89 -6.85
N GLN A 371 -13.26 -17.08 -8.09
CA GLN A 371 -11.97 -17.72 -8.36
C GLN A 371 -10.82 -16.83 -7.88
N ASN A 372 -9.73 -17.44 -7.41
CA ASN A 372 -8.50 -16.75 -7.00
C ASN A 372 -8.63 -15.78 -5.81
N VAL A 373 -9.70 -15.92 -5.01
CA VAL A 373 -9.92 -15.16 -3.78
C VAL A 373 -9.74 -16.07 -2.56
N LYS A 374 -8.99 -15.60 -1.57
CA LYS A 374 -8.79 -16.29 -0.28
C LYS A 374 -9.62 -15.60 0.81
N MET A 375 -10.54 -16.32 1.43
CA MET A 375 -11.26 -15.81 2.60
C MET A 375 -10.32 -15.80 3.82
N ILE A 376 -10.21 -14.66 4.50
CA ILE A 376 -9.39 -14.50 5.70
C ILE A 376 -10.26 -14.43 6.95
N HIS A 377 -11.33 -13.62 6.91
CA HIS A 377 -12.30 -13.48 8.00
C HIS A 377 -13.68 -13.13 7.45
N GLN A 378 -14.74 -13.48 8.18
CA GLN A 378 -16.12 -13.18 7.82
C GLN A 378 -16.96 -12.88 9.07
N GLU A 379 -17.72 -11.79 9.03
CA GLU A 379 -18.71 -11.42 10.05
C GLU A 379 -19.93 -10.79 9.36
N GLY A 380 -21.06 -11.52 9.36
CA GLY A 380 -22.25 -11.11 8.62
C GLY A 380 -21.99 -11.02 7.10
N GLU A 381 -22.34 -9.88 6.51
CA GLU A 381 -22.12 -9.57 5.08
C GLU A 381 -20.71 -9.05 4.80
N LYS A 382 -19.99 -8.56 5.82
CA LYS A 382 -18.62 -8.06 5.66
C LYS A 382 -17.62 -9.21 5.70
N LYS A 383 -16.63 -9.15 4.81
CA LYS A 383 -15.61 -10.17 4.64
C LYS A 383 -14.25 -9.51 4.41
N ILE A 384 -13.20 -10.08 5.00
CA ILE A 384 -11.82 -9.77 4.62
C ILE A 384 -11.35 -10.86 3.68
N ILE A 385 -10.95 -10.45 2.49
CA ILE A 385 -10.44 -11.34 1.45
C ILE A 385 -9.00 -10.98 1.10
N GLY A 386 -8.22 -11.96 0.68
CA GLY A 386 -6.90 -11.80 0.11
C GLY A 386 -6.92 -12.17 -1.37
N ILE A 387 -6.27 -11.36 -2.20
CA ILE A 387 -6.10 -11.58 -3.64
C ILE A 387 -4.61 -11.51 -3.94
N LYS A 388 -4.11 -12.36 -4.84
CA LYS A 388 -2.72 -12.26 -5.29
C LYS A 388 -2.48 -10.93 -5.99
N ARG A 389 -1.33 -10.32 -5.72
CA ARG A 389 -0.94 -9.00 -6.26
C ARG A 389 -0.75 -8.97 -7.78
N TRP A 390 -0.57 -7.76 -8.31
CA TRP A 390 -0.22 -7.48 -9.71
C TRP A 390 -1.30 -7.84 -10.73
N GLY A 391 -0.94 -8.48 -11.85
CA GLY A 391 -1.87 -8.86 -12.89
C GLY A 391 -3.01 -9.76 -12.41
N SER A 392 -2.74 -10.59 -11.40
CA SER A 392 -3.74 -11.45 -10.78
C SER A 392 -4.80 -10.64 -10.04
N PHE A 393 -4.43 -9.53 -9.42
CA PHE A 393 -5.37 -8.62 -8.78
C PHE A 393 -6.30 -7.99 -9.80
N THR A 394 -5.74 -7.39 -10.86
CA THR A 394 -6.52 -6.78 -11.96
C THR A 394 -7.51 -7.79 -12.53
N LYS A 395 -7.04 -8.98 -12.95
CA LYS A 395 -7.90 -10.06 -13.49
C LYS A 395 -9.03 -10.46 -12.53
N THR A 396 -8.72 -10.54 -11.24
CA THR A 396 -9.72 -10.89 -10.22
C THR A 396 -10.78 -9.80 -10.10
N ILE A 397 -10.40 -8.52 -9.99
CA ILE A 397 -11.34 -7.40 -9.93
C ILE A 397 -12.25 -7.36 -11.18
N LEU A 398 -11.68 -7.57 -12.37
CA LEU A 398 -12.46 -7.66 -13.62
C LEU A 398 -13.48 -8.81 -13.58
N SER A 399 -13.12 -9.97 -13.00
CA SER A 399 -14.01 -11.13 -12.92
C SER A 399 -15.16 -10.98 -11.92
N ILE A 400 -15.02 -10.12 -10.91
CA ILE A 400 -16.02 -9.91 -9.86
C ILE A 400 -16.89 -8.67 -10.10
N ALA A 401 -16.59 -7.87 -11.13
CA ALA A 401 -17.27 -6.61 -11.40
C ALA A 401 -18.77 -6.75 -11.69
N ASP A 402 -19.22 -7.89 -12.22
CA ASP A 402 -20.65 -8.15 -12.50
C ASP A 402 -21.37 -8.86 -11.32
N GLN A 403 -20.69 -9.07 -10.18
CA GLN A 403 -21.22 -9.80 -9.03
C GLN A 403 -21.77 -8.84 -7.95
N ASN A 404 -22.60 -9.36 -7.03
CA ASN A 404 -23.18 -8.58 -5.95
C ASN A 404 -22.19 -8.42 -4.78
N ILE A 405 -21.16 -7.61 -5.01
CA ILE A 405 -20.08 -7.34 -4.07
C ILE A 405 -19.73 -5.85 -4.09
N ASP A 406 -19.61 -5.27 -2.91
CA ASP A 406 -19.10 -3.92 -2.72
C ASP A 406 -17.69 -4.01 -2.14
N ILE A 407 -16.74 -3.32 -2.76
CA ILE A 407 -15.39 -3.17 -2.21
C ILE A 407 -15.38 -1.91 -1.35
N LEU A 408 -15.14 -2.07 -0.06
CA LEU A 408 -15.15 -0.98 0.91
C LEU A 408 -13.77 -0.31 1.01
N GLU A 409 -12.72 -1.12 1.02
CA GLU A 409 -11.32 -0.68 1.02
C GLU A 409 -10.40 -1.74 0.42
N ILE A 410 -9.24 -1.30 -0.07
CA ILE A 410 -8.17 -2.16 -0.58
C ILE A 410 -6.90 -1.74 0.14
N GLY A 411 -6.23 -2.66 0.82
CA GLY A 411 -5.01 -2.36 1.57
C GLY A 411 -5.20 -1.34 2.69
N GLY A 412 -6.43 -1.14 3.17
CA GLY A 412 -6.79 -0.08 4.13
C GLY A 412 -6.96 1.32 3.54
N ASN A 413 -6.97 1.45 2.21
CA ASN A 413 -7.08 2.71 1.47
C ASN A 413 -8.42 2.81 0.72
N ASP A 414 -8.84 4.03 0.40
CA ASP A 414 -10.13 4.34 -0.22
C ASP A 414 -10.04 4.95 -1.63
N GLU A 415 -8.83 5.11 -2.17
CA GLU A 415 -8.56 5.54 -3.54
C GLU A 415 -7.51 4.68 -4.25
N ILE A 416 -7.76 4.33 -5.51
CA ILE A 416 -6.86 3.50 -6.32
C ILE A 416 -6.74 4.02 -7.74
N LEU A 417 -5.54 3.95 -8.32
CA LEU A 417 -5.35 4.25 -9.74
C LEU A 417 -5.78 3.07 -10.61
N VAL A 418 -6.32 3.41 -11.77
CA VAL A 418 -6.66 2.47 -12.84
C VAL A 418 -6.18 3.03 -14.17
N SER A 419 -5.47 2.23 -14.97
CA SER A 419 -5.18 2.55 -16.36
C SER A 419 -6.12 1.82 -17.32
N VAL A 420 -6.53 2.53 -18.37
CA VAL A 420 -7.28 1.98 -19.50
C VAL A 420 -6.59 2.31 -20.81
N LEU A 421 -6.78 1.47 -21.83
CA LEU A 421 -6.30 1.72 -23.19
C LEU A 421 -7.47 2.15 -24.08
N VAL A 422 -7.30 3.29 -24.73
CA VAL A 422 -8.31 3.94 -25.58
C VAL A 422 -7.72 4.26 -26.95
N GLU A 423 -8.51 4.14 -28.00
CA GLU A 423 -8.14 4.67 -29.31
C GLU A 423 -8.19 6.20 -29.30
N ARG A 424 -7.09 6.87 -29.64
CA ARG A 424 -6.92 8.34 -29.59
C ARG A 424 -8.00 9.15 -30.34
N LYS A 425 -8.65 8.54 -31.33
CA LYS A 425 -9.71 9.19 -32.12
C LYS A 425 -11.08 9.10 -31.46
N GLU A 426 -11.25 8.19 -30.52
CA GLU A 426 -12.47 8.00 -29.75
C GLU A 426 -12.32 8.71 -28.41
N LYS A 427 -13.33 9.49 -28.01
CA LYS A 427 -13.38 10.00 -26.64
C LYS A 427 -13.93 8.90 -25.75
N SER A 428 -13.21 8.57 -24.68
CA SER A 428 -13.78 7.79 -23.58
C SER A 428 -14.94 8.57 -22.98
N ASN A 429 -16.08 7.90 -22.72
CA ASN A 429 -17.21 8.51 -22.02
C ASN A 429 -17.12 8.13 -20.54
N LEU A 430 -15.98 8.43 -19.92
CA LEU A 430 -15.66 8.18 -18.52
C LEU A 430 -15.49 9.50 -17.76
N ASP A 431 -16.02 10.60 -18.29
CA ASP A 431 -15.85 11.98 -17.81
C ASP A 431 -16.33 12.21 -16.36
N HIS A 432 -17.16 11.32 -15.79
CA HIS A 432 -17.58 11.36 -14.39
C HIS A 432 -16.57 10.76 -13.40
N TYR A 433 -15.47 10.21 -13.91
CA TYR A 433 -14.30 9.78 -13.15
C TYR A 433 -13.16 10.78 -13.29
N GLU A 434 -12.29 10.86 -12.28
CA GLU A 434 -11.18 11.80 -12.29
C GLU A 434 -10.04 11.25 -13.16
N LEU A 435 -9.94 11.74 -14.39
CA LEU A 435 -8.78 11.52 -15.25
C LEU A 435 -7.61 12.39 -14.75
N LEU A 436 -6.52 11.75 -14.33
CA LEU A 436 -5.32 12.47 -13.88
C LEU A 436 -4.46 12.93 -15.05
N TYR A 437 -4.16 12.01 -15.98
CA TYR A 437 -3.36 12.30 -17.17
C TYR A 437 -3.43 11.17 -18.21
N GLU A 438 -2.99 11.51 -19.43
CA GLU A 438 -2.74 10.57 -20.52
C GLU A 438 -1.25 10.23 -20.61
N SER A 439 -0.95 8.94 -20.81
CA SER A 439 0.37 8.35 -21.05
C SER A 439 0.43 7.77 -22.46
N LEU A 440 1.62 7.80 -23.06
CA LEU A 440 1.83 7.30 -24.41
C LEU A 440 1.99 5.77 -24.42
N VAL A 441 1.31 5.13 -25.37
CA VAL A 441 1.70 3.79 -25.85
C VAL A 441 2.70 4.02 -26.97
N VAL A 442 3.99 3.97 -26.65
CA VAL A 442 5.04 4.52 -27.54
C VAL A 442 5.15 3.73 -28.84
N SER A 443 4.78 2.45 -28.83
CA SER A 443 4.80 1.58 -30.01
C SER A 443 3.55 1.70 -30.91
N ASP A 444 2.48 2.36 -30.46
CA ASP A 444 1.22 2.49 -31.21
C ASP A 444 0.60 3.88 -31.03
N MET A 445 0.80 4.75 -32.03
CA MET A 445 0.31 6.14 -32.01
C MET A 445 -1.22 6.27 -32.02
N ASN A 446 -1.94 5.19 -32.34
CA ASN A 446 -3.41 5.20 -32.29
C ASN A 446 -3.94 4.94 -30.89
N LEU A 447 -3.11 4.40 -29.98
CA LEU A 447 -3.52 4.12 -28.61
C LEU A 447 -3.01 5.22 -27.66
N VAL A 448 -3.79 5.45 -26.61
CA VAL A 448 -3.41 6.27 -25.47
C VAL A 448 -3.79 5.52 -24.20
N ARG A 449 -2.96 5.65 -23.17
CA ARG A 449 -3.21 5.12 -21.84
C ARG A 449 -3.77 6.23 -20.97
N GLU A 450 -5.02 6.12 -20.57
CA GLU A 450 -5.64 7.07 -19.64
C GLU A 450 -5.50 6.54 -18.22
N VAL A 451 -5.05 7.38 -17.28
CA VAL A 451 -4.87 7.02 -15.86
C VAL A 451 -5.88 7.76 -15.00
N TYR A 452 -6.78 7.01 -14.37
CA TYR A 452 -7.88 7.52 -13.56
C TYR A 452 -7.62 7.30 -12.06
N LEU A 453 -8.00 8.28 -11.24
CA LEU A 453 -8.13 8.13 -9.79
C LEU A 453 -9.55 7.72 -9.44
N ILE A 454 -9.70 6.56 -8.83
CA ILE A 454 -11.00 5.96 -8.53
C ILE A 454 -11.14 5.75 -7.04
N SER A 455 -12.22 6.30 -6.46
CA SER A 455 -12.64 5.89 -5.12
C SER A 455 -13.01 4.41 -5.13
N VAL A 456 -12.46 3.64 -4.19
CA VAL A 456 -12.57 2.17 -4.12
C VAL A 456 -14.02 1.65 -4.23
N PRO A 457 -15.03 2.23 -3.54
CA PRO A 457 -16.43 1.86 -3.73
C PRO A 457 -16.97 2.00 -5.16
N LYS A 458 -16.37 2.86 -6.00
CA LYS A 458 -16.75 3.05 -7.40
C LYS A 458 -15.97 2.16 -8.38
N LEU A 459 -14.97 1.42 -7.92
CA LEU A 459 -14.06 0.64 -8.77
C LEU A 459 -14.80 -0.37 -9.65
N LEU A 460 -15.73 -1.15 -9.07
CA LEU A 460 -16.49 -2.12 -9.87
C LEU A 460 -17.45 -1.44 -10.85
N GLY A 461 -17.96 -0.25 -10.50
CA GLY A 461 -18.71 0.60 -11.43
C GLY A 461 -17.86 1.02 -12.63
N PHE A 462 -16.65 1.52 -12.37
CA PHE A 462 -15.69 1.91 -13.41
C PHE A 462 -15.37 0.77 -14.36
N VAL A 463 -15.16 -0.44 -13.84
CA VAL A 463 -14.91 -1.64 -14.65
C VAL A 463 -16.12 -1.98 -15.54
N ARG A 464 -17.34 -1.92 -14.99
CA ARG A 464 -18.56 -2.17 -15.76
C ARG A 464 -18.75 -1.13 -16.87
N ASP A 465 -18.56 0.14 -16.56
CA ASP A 465 -18.68 1.25 -17.52
C ASP A 465 -17.65 1.11 -18.66
N SER A 466 -16.39 0.79 -18.32
CA SER A 466 -15.34 0.52 -19.30
C SER A 466 -15.70 -0.66 -20.23
N LYS A 467 -16.17 -1.77 -19.65
CA LYS A 467 -16.58 -2.98 -20.40
C LYS A 467 -17.76 -2.71 -21.34
N GLN A 468 -18.73 -1.90 -20.92
CA GLN A 468 -19.88 -1.52 -21.77
C GLN A 468 -19.46 -0.69 -22.98
N GLN A 469 -18.39 0.09 -22.85
CA GLN A 469 -17.84 0.91 -23.92
C GLN A 469 -16.81 0.17 -24.78
N GLY A 470 -16.49 -1.09 -24.46
CA GLY A 470 -15.44 -1.84 -25.15
C GLY A 470 -14.02 -1.35 -24.85
N ILE A 471 -13.84 -0.56 -23.78
CA ILE A 471 -12.55 -0.04 -23.33
C ILE A 471 -11.83 -1.11 -22.51
N GLU A 472 -10.56 -1.37 -22.84
CA GLU A 472 -9.72 -2.31 -22.10
C GLU A 472 -9.23 -1.66 -20.80
N VAL A 473 -9.63 -2.24 -19.66
CA VAL A 473 -8.97 -1.95 -18.39
C VAL A 473 -7.63 -2.68 -18.37
N GLU A 474 -6.56 -1.92 -18.54
CA GLU A 474 -5.21 -2.45 -18.64
C GLU A 474 -4.71 -2.90 -17.28
N HIS A 475 -4.73 -2.02 -16.28
CA HIS A 475 -4.17 -2.33 -14.97
C HIS A 475 -4.83 -1.56 -13.82
N ILE A 476 -4.92 -2.20 -12.65
CA ILE A 476 -5.34 -1.59 -11.38
C ILE A 476 -4.16 -1.65 -10.41
N PHE A 477 -3.66 -0.49 -9.97
CA PHE A 477 -2.39 -0.34 -9.24
C PHE A 477 -2.56 -0.64 -7.73
N ASP A 478 -2.31 -1.89 -7.34
CA ASP A 478 -2.66 -2.50 -6.04
C ASP A 478 -1.74 -2.19 -4.84
N TYR A 479 -1.26 -0.94 -4.73
CA TYR A 479 -0.34 -0.40 -3.70
C TYR A 479 0.96 -1.17 -3.52
#